data_AF-A0A7K4FLJ3-F1
#
_entry.id   AF-A0A7K4FLJ3-F1
#
_cell.length_a   1.000
_cell.length_b   1.000
_cell.length_c   1.000
_cell.angle_alpha   90.00
_cell.angle_beta   90.00
_cell.angle_gamma   90.00
#
_symmetry.space_group_name_H-M   'P 1'
#
loop_
_entity.id
_entity.type
_entity.pdbx_description
1 polymer ?
#
loop_
_entity_poly.entity_id
_entity_poly.type
_entity_poly.pdbx_seq_one_letter_code
_entity_poly.pdbx_strand_id
1 'polypeptide(L)'
;MDEDAITFGFVITAVIVFVTGMVWQGLWSLLFAMTISGNLFYETIGIAGLILAFIGALVLLYCALILFVYIVILAVIIGIIALLYLIETRTVKVEHYTITLNPHRRYIIKR
;
A
#
# COMPACT_ATOMS: atom_id res chain seq x y z
N MET A 1 -3.97 -34.65 4.29
CA MET A 1 -4.42 -33.26 4.52
C MET A 1 -3.30 -32.40 4.01
N ASP A 2 -3.58 -31.54 3.04
CA ASP A 2 -2.53 -30.80 2.33
C ASP A 2 -1.99 -29.72 3.26
N GLU A 3 -0.69 -29.76 3.53
CA GLU A 3 0.03 -28.88 4.46
C GLU A 3 -0.20 -27.39 4.14
N ASP A 4 -0.32 -27.08 2.85
CA ASP A 4 -0.63 -25.75 2.34
C ASP A 4 -1.99 -25.23 2.80
N ALA A 5 -3.01 -26.09 2.84
CA ALA A 5 -4.36 -25.71 3.24
C ALA A 5 -4.42 -25.35 4.73
N ILE A 6 -3.65 -26.08 5.56
CA ILE A 6 -3.54 -25.83 7.01
C ILE A 6 -2.84 -24.50 7.24
N THR A 7 -1.72 -24.28 6.57
CA THR A 7 -0.92 -23.06 6.69
C THR A 7 -1.73 -21.84 6.25
N PHE A 8 -2.45 -21.96 5.14
CA PHE A 8 -3.32 -20.89 4.65
C PHE A 8 -4.47 -20.58 5.62
N GLY A 9 -5.13 -21.62 6.14
CA GLY A 9 -6.19 -21.47 7.15
C GLY A 9 -5.69 -20.80 8.43
N PHE A 10 -4.48 -21.16 8.89
CA PHE A 10 -3.83 -20.54 10.04
C PHE A 10 -3.58 -19.04 9.82
N VAL A 11 -3.01 -18.68 8.67
CA VAL A 11 -2.74 -17.27 8.32
C VAL A 11 -4.02 -16.45 8.26
N ILE A 12 -5.08 -16.97 7.64
CA ILE A 12 -6.38 -16.29 7.60
C ILE A 12 -6.91 -16.07 9.02
N THR A 13 -6.85 -17.10 9.86
CA THR A 13 -7.34 -17.02 11.24
C THR A 13 -6.55 -15.99 12.04
N ALA A 14 -5.23 -15.92 11.87
CA ALA A 14 -4.37 -14.92 12.50
C ALA A 14 -4.79 -13.50 12.13
N VAL A 15 -5.03 -13.26 10.84
CA VAL A 15 -5.51 -11.96 10.33
C VAL A 15 -6.89 -11.63 10.90
N ILE A 16 -7.83 -12.58 10.91
CA ILE A 16 -9.18 -12.38 11.45
C ILE A 16 -9.12 -12.00 12.93
N VAL A 17 -8.32 -12.69 13.74
CA VAL A 17 -8.20 -12.39 15.18
C VAL A 17 -7.64 -10.99 15.40
N PHE A 18 -6.62 -10.60 14.65
CA PHE A 18 -6.07 -9.25 14.73
C PHE A 18 -7.08 -8.18 14.31
N VAL A 19 -7.77 -8.36 13.18
CA VAL A 19 -8.81 -7.44 12.71
C VAL A 19 -9.96 -7.35 13.70
N THR A 20 -10.36 -8.48 14.29
CA THR A 20 -11.39 -8.52 15.33
C THR A 20 -10.95 -7.73 16.56
N GLY A 21 -9.68 -7.79 16.95
CA GLY A 21 -9.13 -6.95 18.02
C GLY A 21 -9.13 -5.46 17.68
N MET A 22 -8.94 -5.08 16.42
CA MET A 22 -9.07 -3.67 15.99
C MET A 22 -10.51 -3.16 16.09
N VAL A 23 -11.48 -4.01 15.76
CA VAL A 23 -12.92 -3.66 15.79
C VAL A 23 -13.47 -3.71 17.23
N TRP A 24 -13.10 -4.73 17.99
CA TRP A 24 -13.51 -4.93 19.37
C TRP A 24 -12.35 -4.66 20.33
N GLN A 25 -12.22 -3.41 20.75
CA GLN A 25 -11.15 -2.97 21.65
C GLN A 25 -11.10 -3.73 22.98
N GLY A 26 -12.25 -4.23 23.47
CA GLY A 26 -12.35 -5.04 24.69
C GLY A 26 -11.70 -6.43 24.58
N LEU A 27 -11.46 -6.92 23.37
CA LEU A 27 -10.78 -8.21 23.15
C LEU A 27 -9.36 -8.20 23.71
N TRP A 28 -8.63 -7.09 23.59
CA TRP A 28 -7.27 -6.97 24.12
C TRP A 28 -7.25 -7.07 25.64
N SER A 29 -8.11 -6.31 26.32
CA SER A 29 -8.22 -6.38 27.78
C SER A 29 -8.62 -7.76 28.27
N LEU A 30 -9.49 -8.46 27.52
CA LEU A 30 -9.91 -9.82 27.84
C LEU A 30 -8.76 -10.82 27.67
N LEU A 31 -8.01 -10.74 26.58
CA LEU A 31 -6.83 -11.61 26.37
C LEU A 31 -5.77 -11.38 27.45
N PHE A 32 -5.48 -10.13 27.81
CA PHE A 32 -4.54 -9.82 28.89
C PHE A 32 -5.04 -10.29 30.25
N ALA A 33 -6.34 -10.13 30.55
CA ALA A 33 -6.93 -10.63 31.78
C ALA A 33 -6.86 -12.17 31.85
N MET A 34 -7.04 -12.86 30.73
CA MET A 34 -6.89 -14.31 30.64
C MET A 34 -5.44 -14.74 30.91
N THR A 35 -4.45 -14.02 30.39
CA THR A 35 -3.01 -14.27 30.65
C THR A 35 -2.65 -14.12 32.13
N ILE A 36 -3.29 -13.20 32.87
CA ILE A 36 -2.97 -12.93 34.29
C ILE A 36 -3.95 -13.66 35.24
N SER A 37 -4.83 -14.53 34.71
CA SER A 37 -5.92 -15.13 35.47
C SER A 37 -5.50 -16.12 36.57
N GLY A 38 -4.26 -16.63 36.55
CA GLY A 38 -3.77 -17.66 37.47
C GLY A 38 -4.33 -19.06 37.20
N ASN A 39 -5.18 -19.23 36.18
CA ASN A 39 -5.66 -20.52 35.72
C ASN A 39 -4.95 -20.90 34.41
N LEU A 40 -4.24 -22.04 34.43
CA LEU A 40 -3.43 -22.52 33.32
C LEU A 40 -4.23 -22.64 32.00
N PHE A 41 -5.51 -23.01 32.06
CA PHE A 41 -6.36 -23.11 30.88
C PHE A 41 -6.59 -21.73 30.22
N TYR A 42 -7.00 -20.73 31.01
CA TYR A 42 -7.24 -19.38 30.50
C TYR A 42 -5.93 -18.69 30.09
N GLU A 43 -4.86 -18.91 30.84
CA GLU A 43 -3.54 -18.37 30.52
C GLU A 43 -3.06 -18.86 29.15
N THR A 44 -3.22 -20.15 28.86
CA THR A 44 -2.88 -20.75 27.56
C THR A 44 -3.67 -20.11 26.42
N ILE A 45 -4.99 -19.91 26.62
CA ILE A 45 -5.84 -19.25 25.61
C ILE A 45 -5.43 -17.80 25.40
N GLY A 46 -5.14 -17.05 26.48
CA GLY A 46 -4.71 -15.67 26.41
C GLY A 46 -3.39 -15.51 25.64
N ILE A 47 -2.39 -16.32 25.97
CA ILE A 47 -1.07 -16.31 25.30
C ILE A 47 -1.23 -16.71 23.83
N ALA A 48 -1.94 -17.80 23.53
CA ALA A 48 -2.16 -18.24 22.15
C ALA A 48 -2.89 -17.17 21.32
N GLY A 49 -3.91 -16.53 21.89
CA GLY A 49 -4.65 -15.45 21.24
C GLY A 49 -3.77 -14.23 20.95
N LEU A 50 -2.90 -13.83 21.89
CA LEU A 50 -1.97 -12.72 21.68
C LEU A 50 -0.91 -13.04 20.61
N ILE A 51 -0.34 -14.25 20.62
CA ILE A 51 0.62 -14.68 19.60
C ILE A 51 -0.06 -14.70 18.22
N LEU A 52 -1.27 -15.24 18.15
CA LEU A 52 -2.05 -15.32 16.91
C LEU A 52 -2.38 -13.93 16.37
N ALA A 53 -2.77 -12.99 17.23
CA ALA A 53 -3.01 -11.61 16.86
C ALA A 53 -1.72 -10.91 16.39
N PHE A 54 -0.59 -11.17 17.04
CA PHE A 54 0.71 -10.62 16.65
C PHE A 54 1.15 -11.11 15.27
N ILE A 55 0.96 -12.40 14.98
CA ILE A 55 1.20 -12.96 13.64
C ILE A 55 0.29 -12.28 12.60
N GLY A 56 -1.00 -12.10 12.92
CA GLY A 56 -1.94 -11.38 12.05
C GLY A 56 -1.50 -9.94 11.75
N ALA A 57 -0.97 -9.24 12.75
CA ALA A 57 -0.42 -7.89 12.58
C ALA A 57 0.78 -7.88 11.62
N LEU A 58 1.71 -8.83 11.76
CA LEU A 58 2.87 -8.95 10.90
C LEU A 58 2.50 -9.24 9.44
N VAL A 59 1.50 -10.11 9.23
CA VAL A 59 1.00 -10.42 7.88
C VAL A 59 0.42 -9.16 7.22
N LEU A 60 -0.40 -8.39 7.94
CA LEU A 60 -0.95 -7.14 7.40
C LEU A 60 0.13 -6.09 7.14
N LEU A 61 1.12 -5.97 8.03
CA LEU A 61 2.26 -5.08 7.83
C LEU A 61 3.05 -5.46 6.56
N TYR A 62 3.30 -6.76 6.36
CA TYR A 62 3.97 -7.26 5.17
C TYR A 62 3.18 -6.94 3.89
N CYS A 63 1.87 -7.19 3.88
CA CYS A 63 1.00 -6.81 2.77
C CYS A 63 1.00 -5.29 2.50
N ALA A 64 0.97 -4.47 3.56
CA ALA A 64 1.00 -3.02 3.44
C ALA A 64 2.32 -2.51 2.84
N LEU A 65 3.46 -3.09 3.24
CA LEU A 65 4.77 -2.75 2.67
C LEU A 65 4.85 -3.11 1.18
N ILE A 66 4.36 -4.29 0.80
CA ILE A 66 4.30 -4.69 -0.61
C ILE A 66 3.44 -3.72 -1.42
N LEU A 67 2.24 -3.40 -0.93
CA LEU A 67 1.35 -2.45 -1.58
C LEU A 67 2.00 -1.07 -1.71
N PHE A 68 2.72 -0.62 -0.69
CA PHE A 68 3.44 0.65 -0.72
C PHE A 68 4.50 0.66 -1.84
N VAL A 69 5.28 -0.42 -1.99
CA VAL A 69 6.26 -0.55 -3.08
C VAL A 69 5.57 -0.46 -4.44
N TYR A 70 4.44 -1.15 -4.63
CA TYR A 70 3.67 -1.05 -5.88
C TYR A 70 3.15 0.37 -6.15
N ILE A 71 2.66 1.07 -5.12
CA ILE A 71 2.20 2.46 -5.25
C ILE A 71 3.36 3.37 -5.67
N VAL A 72 4.55 3.20 -5.09
CA VAL A 72 5.74 3.98 -5.48
C VAL A 72 6.11 3.72 -6.93
N ILE A 73 6.16 2.45 -7.35
CA ILE A 73 6.45 2.09 -8.75
C ILE A 73 5.44 2.74 -9.70
N LEU A 74 4.15 2.66 -9.39
CA LEU A 74 3.11 3.29 -10.20
C LEU A 74 3.24 4.81 -10.24
N ALA A 75 3.54 5.45 -9.11
CA ALA A 75 3.78 6.89 -9.06
C ALA A 75 4.96 7.31 -9.95
N VAL A 76 6.04 6.52 -9.96
CA VAL A 76 7.20 6.75 -10.84
C VAL A 76 6.81 6.62 -12.31
N ILE A 77 6.09 5.56 -12.69
CA ILE A 77 5.64 5.35 -14.08
C ILE A 77 4.77 6.52 -14.55
N ILE A 78 3.78 6.92 -13.74
CA ILE A 78 2.90 8.05 -14.05
C ILE A 78 3.71 9.34 -14.14
N GLY A 79 4.68 9.56 -13.25
CA GLY A 79 5.57 10.70 -13.27
C GLY A 79 6.39 10.80 -14.56
N ILE A 80 6.93 9.68 -15.05
CA ILE A 80 7.66 9.62 -16.32
C ILE A 80 6.75 9.98 -17.50
N ILE A 81 5.54 9.39 -17.56
CA ILE A 81 4.57 9.68 -18.62
C ILE A 81 4.20 11.17 -18.63
N ALA A 82 3.95 11.75 -17.45
CA ALA A 82 3.64 13.17 -17.31
C ALA A 82 4.81 14.06 -17.79
N LEU A 83 6.05 13.68 -17.50
CA LEU A 83 7.25 14.38 -17.96
C LEU A 83 7.39 14.34 -19.48
N LEU A 84 7.19 13.17 -20.10
CA LEU A 84 7.22 13.02 -21.56
C LEU A 84 6.15 13.89 -22.22
N TYR A 85 4.92 13.88 -21.68
CA TYR A 85 3.83 14.70 -22.19
C TYR A 85 4.11 16.21 -22.05
N LEU A 86 4.74 16.62 -20.93
CA LEU A 86 5.16 18.01 -20.76
C LEU A 86 6.23 18.42 -21.79
N ILE A 87 7.18 17.54 -22.09
CA ILE A 87 8.20 17.79 -23.11
C ILE A 87 7.55 17.92 -24.48
N GLU A 88 6.68 16.99 -24.86
CA GLU A 88 6.00 17.00 -26.16
C GLU A 88 5.12 18.26 -26.35
N THR A 89 4.37 18.65 -25.31
CA THR A 89 3.58 19.90 -25.38
C THR A 89 4.46 21.15 -25.47
N ARG A 90 5.64 21.16 -24.84
CA ARG A 90 6.63 22.23 -24.98
C ARG A 90 7.24 22.26 -26.37
N THR A 91 7.60 21.12 -26.95
CA THR A 91 8.19 21.06 -28.30
C THR A 91 7.18 21.53 -29.36
N VAL A 92 5.93 21.05 -29.29
CA VAL A 92 4.84 21.49 -30.19
C VAL A 92 4.63 23.00 -30.11
N LYS A 93 4.66 23.58 -28.90
CA LYS A 93 4.49 25.04 -28.73
C LYS A 93 5.66 25.83 -29.34
N VAL A 94 6.89 25.32 -29.25
CA VAL A 94 8.09 25.96 -29.83
C VAL A 94 8.03 25.92 -31.36
N GLU A 95 7.65 24.80 -31.96
CA GLU A 95 7.50 24.67 -33.41
C GLU A 95 6.40 25.58 -33.97
N HIS A 96 5.25 25.67 -33.31
CA HIS A 96 4.20 26.60 -33.74
C HIS A 96 4.67 28.07 -33.67
N TYR A 97 5.47 28.43 -32.67
CA TYR A 97 5.98 29.79 -32.52
C TYR A 97 7.02 30.13 -33.59
N THR A 98 7.90 29.21 -33.94
CA THR A 98 8.90 29.42 -35.02
C THR A 98 8.24 29.49 -36.40
N ILE A 99 7.26 28.63 -36.69
CA ILE A 99 6.54 28.62 -37.97
C ILE A 99 5.71 29.89 -38.17
N THR A 100 5.18 30.50 -37.11
CA THR A 100 4.36 31.72 -37.22
C THR A 100 5.19 33.00 -37.30
N LEU A 101 6.28 33.11 -36.53
CA LEU A 101 7.13 34.31 -36.53
C LEU A 101 8.07 34.41 -37.73
N ASN A 102 8.56 33.28 -38.24
CA ASN A 102 9.51 33.27 -39.36
C ASN A 102 8.94 33.90 -40.66
N PRO A 103 7.74 33.55 -41.15
CA PRO A 103 7.14 34.21 -42.31
C PRO A 103 6.76 35.66 -42.01
N HIS A 104 6.28 35.97 -40.79
CA HIS A 104 5.90 37.34 -40.44
C HIS A 104 7.10 38.30 -40.47
N ARG A 105 8.25 37.87 -39.95
CA ARG A 105 9.51 38.64 -40.03
C ARG A 105 9.97 38.84 -41.48
N ARG A 106 9.77 37.84 -42.34
CA ARG A 106 10.11 37.91 -43.77
C ARG A 106 9.23 38.91 -44.54
N TYR A 107 7.97 39.08 -44.13
CA TYR A 107 7.06 40.08 -44.70
C TYR A 107 7.42 41.51 -44.28
N ILE A 108 7.88 41.71 -43.03
CA ILE A 108 8.25 43.04 -42.52
C ILE A 108 9.51 43.58 -43.22
N ILE A 109 10.47 42.72 -43.57
CA ILE A 109 11.74 43.14 -44.21
C ILE A 109 11.57 43.42 -45.72
N LYS A 110 10.51 42.90 -46.35
CA LYS A 110 10.23 43.09 -47.79
C LYS A 110 9.44 44.36 -48.12
N ARG A 111 9.04 45.14 -47.12
CA ARG A 111 8.33 46.41 -47.27
C ARG A 111 9.30 47.57 -47.19
#